data_AF-A0A7W0RQR6-F1
#
_entry.id   AF-A0A7W0RQR6-F1
#
_cell.length_a   1.000
_cell.length_b   1.000
_cell.length_c   1.000
_cell.angle_alpha   90.00
_cell.angle_beta   90.00
_cell.angle_gamma   90.00
#
_symmetry.space_group_name_H-M   'P 1'
#
loop_
_entity.id
_entity.type
_entity.pdbx_description
1 polymer ?
#
loop_
_entity_poly.entity_id
_entity_poly.type
_entity_poly.pdbx_seq_one_letter_code
_entity_poly.pdbx_strand_id
1 'polypeptide(L)'
;MAGSAEEEREVTRPNLVIATLGWPVLWGVAATFAFYATLPFLPAQREFALRYFCGHWIEYTTTGLFFLGMALLAKKALRLSQERQAITATEEAVAASSATSADRLLDSLPSSLRRTAIAERLRDTVDHLAIPQASHLSEHLKYLAELAAERLHGSYALVRTVCWAIPILGFLGTVMGITIAIANIDPEQLSGSLGEVTGGLAVAFDTTALALALSLVLVFATFAIERAEQSVLDHVEAFAMRRLAPLASVVPASPLAQAEVQAANELVERTDTLIRCQTEAWQGAIESMRRRWAETIVEQQGQLRETLTAGMGMTLADHAEGLKVARDGLVLAVTACTDRLDRTLAETNRERARQLEAFSSDLRGLWDTCRGDLDDLQERHRQSLADAVSTVGSDLRSWREELRESSAATISQRKELTRQSELLVRVTEQSAELVQIEDRLNGNLESLRATETLQEAVHSLTAAAHLLTARVTPRSRAA
;
A
#
# COMPACT_ATOMS: atom_id res chain seq x y z
N MET A 1 5.10 67.60 58.15
CA MET A 1 4.39 68.06 56.94
C MET A 1 5.21 69.16 56.29
N ALA A 2 5.97 68.82 55.25
CA ALA A 2 6.52 69.71 54.22
C ALA A 2 7.45 68.84 53.35
N GLY A 3 6.86 68.10 52.41
CA GLY A 3 7.62 67.45 51.34
C GLY A 3 7.86 68.48 50.25
N SER A 4 9.11 68.90 50.09
CA SER A 4 9.55 69.75 48.98
C SER A 4 9.65 68.89 47.73
N ALA A 5 8.78 69.21 46.78
CA ALA A 5 8.76 68.66 45.43
C ALA A 5 10.08 68.97 44.70
N GLU A 6 10.86 67.93 44.44
CA GLU A 6 11.83 67.93 43.34
C GLU A 6 11.03 67.68 42.06
N GLU A 7 10.78 68.77 41.35
CA GLU A 7 10.15 68.80 40.03
C GLU A 7 11.17 68.25 39.02
N GLU A 8 11.03 66.97 38.67
CA GLU A 8 11.73 66.34 37.53
C GLU A 8 11.43 67.14 36.26
N ARG A 9 12.36 68.01 35.86
CA ARG A 9 12.42 68.53 34.48
C ARG A 9 12.88 67.41 33.56
N GLU A 10 11.93 66.57 33.16
CA GLU A 10 12.08 65.65 32.05
C GLU A 10 12.25 66.47 30.75
N VAL A 11 13.51 66.71 30.36
CA VAL A 11 13.84 67.32 29.07
C VAL A 11 13.49 66.31 27.98
N THR A 12 12.23 66.34 27.55
CA THR A 12 11.73 65.67 26.35
C THR A 12 12.43 66.30 25.14
N ARG A 13 13.60 65.75 24.76
CA ARG A 13 14.22 66.01 23.45
C ARG A 13 13.34 65.35 22.39
N PRO A 14 12.55 66.08 21.59
CA PRO A 14 11.73 65.44 20.58
C PRO A 14 12.63 64.93 19.45
N ASN A 15 12.68 63.61 19.29
CA ASN A 15 12.94 62.85 18.05
C ASN A 15 13.87 63.49 16.99
N LEU A 16 15.12 63.80 17.35
CA LEU A 16 16.16 64.21 16.39
C LEU A 16 16.41 63.13 15.30
N VAL A 17 16.14 61.87 15.65
CA VAL A 17 16.22 60.72 14.73
C VAL A 17 15.16 60.83 13.63
N ILE A 18 13.93 61.23 13.93
CA ILE A 18 12.86 61.35 12.93
C ILE A 18 13.10 62.55 12.00
N ALA A 19 13.61 63.66 12.53
CA ALA A 19 13.90 64.86 11.72
C ALA A 19 15.06 64.66 10.74
N THR A 20 16.08 63.85 11.09
CA THR A 20 17.25 63.62 10.23
C THR A 20 17.11 62.43 9.28
N LEU A 21 16.27 61.45 9.66
CA LEU A 21 15.95 60.27 8.83
C LEU A 21 14.77 60.51 7.87
N GLY A 22 13.90 61.47 8.17
CA GLY A 22 12.69 61.72 7.38
C GLY A 22 12.96 62.09 5.92
N TRP A 23 13.97 62.91 5.64
CA TRP A 23 14.23 63.39 4.27
C TRP A 23 14.68 62.28 3.30
N PRO A 24 15.67 61.41 3.61
CA PRO A 24 16.00 60.26 2.77
C PRO A 24 14.85 59.28 2.55
N VAL A 25 14.05 59.04 3.58
CA VAL A 25 12.88 58.15 3.49
C VAL A 25 11.86 58.72 2.51
N LEU A 26 11.57 60.03 2.62
CA LEU A 26 10.69 60.73 1.67
C LEU A 26 11.21 60.63 0.23
N TRP A 27 12.52 60.83 0.01
CA TRP A 27 13.11 60.67 -1.33
C TRP A 27 13.06 59.23 -1.83
N GLY A 28 13.25 58.24 -0.97
CA GLY A 28 13.11 56.83 -1.33
C GLY A 28 11.68 56.49 -1.77
N VAL A 29 10.68 56.95 -1.01
CA VAL A 29 9.26 56.77 -1.35
C VAL A 29 8.90 57.52 -2.63
N ALA A 30 9.34 58.77 -2.77
CA ALA A 30 9.09 59.57 -3.97
C ALA A 30 9.74 58.94 -5.21
N ALA A 31 10.97 58.43 -5.11
CA ALA A 31 11.67 57.73 -6.19
C ALA A 31 10.94 56.43 -6.57
N THR A 32 10.42 55.69 -5.59
CA THR A 32 9.61 54.50 -5.84
C THR A 32 8.34 54.85 -6.60
N PHE A 33 7.61 55.89 -6.18
CA PHE A 33 6.40 56.34 -6.87
C PHE A 33 6.72 56.85 -8.28
N ALA A 34 7.78 57.63 -8.44
CA ALA A 34 8.23 58.12 -9.75
C ALA A 34 8.62 56.97 -10.68
N PHE A 35 9.30 55.94 -10.18
CA PHE A 35 9.64 54.74 -10.94
C PHE A 35 8.38 54.03 -11.46
N TYR A 36 7.41 53.77 -10.59
CA TYR A 36 6.15 53.13 -11.02
C TYR A 36 5.27 54.02 -11.90
N ALA A 37 5.30 55.35 -11.71
CA ALA A 37 4.56 56.30 -12.57
C ALA A 37 5.18 56.42 -13.97
N THR A 38 6.50 56.24 -14.09
CA THR A 38 7.22 56.29 -15.38
C THR A 38 7.26 54.94 -16.10
N LEU A 39 7.07 53.84 -15.38
CA LEU A 39 7.08 52.47 -15.91
C LEU A 39 6.16 52.26 -17.14
N PRO A 40 4.93 52.81 -17.20
CA PRO A 40 4.05 52.64 -18.37
C PRO A 40 4.54 53.33 -19.64
N PHE A 41 5.43 54.33 -19.51
CA PHE A 41 5.94 55.14 -20.61
C PHE A 41 7.30 54.64 -21.16
N LEU A 42 7.80 53.47 -20.69
CA LEU A 42 9.06 52.92 -21.18
C LEU A 42 8.96 52.57 -22.68
N PRO A 43 9.88 53.09 -23.53
CA PRO A 43 9.86 52.87 -24.97
C PRO A 43 10.36 51.48 -25.40
N ALA A 44 11.07 50.75 -24.52
CA ALA A 44 11.60 49.42 -24.77
C ALA A 44 11.52 48.54 -23.51
N GLN A 45 11.43 47.21 -23.69
CA GLN A 45 11.41 46.22 -22.60
C GLN A 45 10.26 46.38 -21.58
N ARG A 46 9.16 47.01 -21.96
CA ARG A 46 8.00 47.23 -21.08
C ARG A 46 7.42 45.94 -20.51
N GLU A 47 7.24 44.91 -21.34
CA GLU A 47 6.71 43.61 -20.89
C GLU A 47 7.63 42.95 -19.85
N PHE A 48 8.94 43.03 -20.06
CA PHE A 48 9.94 42.54 -19.10
C PHE A 48 9.87 43.31 -17.78
N ALA A 49 9.81 44.64 -17.84
CA ALA A 49 9.73 45.48 -16.65
C ALA A 49 8.43 45.26 -15.87
N LEU A 50 7.29 45.15 -16.56
CA LEU A 50 6.01 44.84 -15.91
C LEU A 50 6.02 43.45 -15.27
N ARG A 51 6.65 42.46 -15.92
CA ARG A 51 6.78 41.12 -15.35
C ARG A 51 7.57 41.10 -14.05
N TYR A 52 8.74 41.74 -14.02
CA TYR A 52 9.65 41.68 -12.86
C TYR A 52 9.33 42.69 -11.75
N PHE A 53 8.65 43.81 -12.04
CA PHE A 53 8.39 44.85 -11.04
C PHE A 53 6.94 44.93 -10.60
N CYS A 54 6.01 44.31 -11.34
CA CYS A 54 4.57 44.40 -11.10
C CYS A 54 3.85 43.06 -10.95
N GLY A 55 4.55 41.92 -11.03
CA GLY A 55 3.97 40.59 -10.99
C GLY A 55 3.51 40.15 -9.60
N HIS A 56 4.22 40.55 -8.55
CA HIS A 56 3.89 40.17 -7.17
C HIS A 56 4.15 41.29 -6.15
N TRP A 57 3.37 41.37 -5.06
CA TRP A 57 3.51 42.42 -4.03
C TRP A 57 4.91 42.48 -3.39
N ILE A 58 5.61 41.34 -3.36
CA ILE A 58 7.01 41.24 -2.89
C ILE A 58 7.96 42.04 -3.78
N GLU A 59 7.74 42.07 -5.10
CA GLU A 59 8.57 42.83 -6.04
C GLU A 59 8.44 44.33 -5.79
N TYR A 60 7.21 44.82 -5.52
CA TYR A 60 6.98 46.21 -5.12
C TYR A 60 7.71 46.58 -3.83
N THR A 61 7.64 45.70 -2.83
CA THR A 61 8.30 45.92 -1.53
C THR A 61 9.82 45.93 -1.68
N THR A 62 10.35 45.00 -2.47
CA THR A 62 11.78 44.85 -2.74
C THR A 62 12.33 46.06 -3.50
N THR A 63 11.59 46.53 -4.51
CA THR A 63 11.93 47.72 -5.30
C THR A 63 11.87 48.99 -4.45
N GLY A 64 10.86 49.11 -3.57
CA GLY A 64 10.75 50.22 -2.63
C GLY A 64 11.93 50.29 -1.64
N LEU A 65 12.32 49.14 -1.08
CA LEU A 65 13.50 49.03 -0.22
C LEU A 65 14.79 49.38 -0.96
N PHE A 66 14.92 48.96 -2.22
CA PHE A 66 16.05 49.33 -3.06
C PHE A 66 16.17 50.85 -3.23
N PHE A 67 15.08 51.54 -3.61
CA PHE A 67 15.10 53.00 -3.75
C PHE A 67 15.34 53.72 -2.42
N LEU A 68 14.81 53.19 -1.31
CA LEU A 68 15.13 53.69 0.02
C LEU A 68 16.62 53.58 0.34
N GLY A 69 17.23 52.42 0.06
CA GLY A 69 18.67 52.19 0.22
C GLY A 69 19.49 53.15 -0.64
N MET A 70 19.12 53.32 -1.91
CA MET A 70 19.76 54.25 -2.83
C MET A 70 19.64 55.71 -2.38
N ALA A 71 18.49 56.13 -1.83
CA ALA A 71 18.32 57.49 -1.31
C ALA A 71 19.18 57.75 -0.06
N LEU A 72 19.29 56.77 0.84
CA LEU A 72 20.18 56.83 2.00
C LEU A 72 21.64 56.96 1.57
N LEU A 73 22.06 56.16 0.58
CA LEU A 73 23.40 56.21 0.01
C LEU A 73 23.66 57.52 -0.75
N ALA A 74 22.69 58.03 -1.51
CA ALA A 74 22.82 59.30 -2.22
C ALA A 74 23.07 60.47 -1.25
N LYS A 75 22.36 60.52 -0.12
CA LYS A 75 22.62 61.52 0.93
C LYS A 75 24.06 61.43 1.46
N LYS A 76 24.56 60.22 1.69
CA LYS A 76 25.94 59.98 2.12
C LYS A 76 26.94 60.42 1.05
N ALA A 77 26.72 60.07 -0.22
CA ALA A 77 27.56 60.48 -1.34
C ALA A 77 27.62 62.02 -1.52
N LEU A 78 26.49 62.71 -1.35
CA LEU A 78 26.45 64.18 -1.40
C LEU A 78 27.25 64.81 -0.24
N ARG A 79 27.12 64.27 0.97
CA ARG A 79 27.90 64.71 2.13
C ARG A 79 29.39 64.43 1.96
N LEU A 80 29.75 63.26 1.43
CA LEU A 80 31.13 62.89 1.11
C LEU A 80 31.78 63.90 0.17
N SER A 81 31.06 64.36 -0.86
CA SER A 81 31.58 65.41 -1.76
C SER A 81 31.87 66.71 -1.03
N GLN A 82 31.02 67.10 -0.07
CA GLN A 82 31.23 68.28 0.77
C GLN A 82 32.43 68.10 1.71
N GLU A 83 32.60 66.92 2.30
CA GLU A 83 33.72 66.62 3.19
C GLU A 83 35.06 66.60 2.45
N ARG A 84 35.11 66.06 1.22
CA ARG A 84 36.32 66.14 0.37
C ARG A 84 36.73 67.57 0.08
N GLN A 85 35.78 68.42 -0.32
CA GLN A 85 36.05 69.83 -0.58
C GLN A 85 36.51 70.57 0.68
N ALA A 86 35.94 70.21 1.85
CA ALA A 86 36.31 70.79 3.13
C ALA A 86 37.77 70.52 3.51
N ILE A 87 38.24 69.28 3.29
CA ILE A 87 39.63 68.90 3.59
C ILE A 87 40.58 69.68 2.71
N THR A 88 40.36 69.70 1.38
CA THR A 88 41.22 70.43 0.45
C THR A 88 41.28 71.92 0.79
N ALA A 89 40.13 72.55 1.07
CA ALA A 89 40.08 73.96 1.48
C ALA A 89 40.81 74.21 2.81
N THR A 90 40.74 73.27 3.76
CA THR A 90 41.45 73.35 5.04
C THR A 90 42.96 73.21 4.84
N GLU A 91 43.40 72.26 4.02
CA GLU A 91 44.81 72.08 3.68
C GLU A 91 45.40 73.30 2.98
N GLU A 92 44.67 73.92 2.05
CA GLU A 92 45.05 75.17 1.39
C GLU A 92 45.15 76.33 2.37
N ALA A 93 44.16 76.48 3.26
CA ALA A 93 44.16 77.52 4.30
C ALA A 93 45.34 77.34 5.28
N VAL A 94 45.65 76.10 5.65
CA VAL A 94 46.78 75.77 6.54
C VAL A 94 48.12 75.92 5.83
N ALA A 95 48.20 75.64 4.52
CA ALA A 95 49.41 75.85 3.74
C ALA A 95 49.70 77.35 3.52
N ALA A 96 48.66 78.16 3.32
CA ALA A 96 48.77 79.62 3.16
C ALA A 96 49.02 80.37 4.48
N SER A 97 48.62 79.77 5.61
CA SER A 97 48.74 80.36 6.93
C SER A 97 49.97 79.82 7.67
N SER A 98 50.89 80.69 8.09
CA SER A 98 51.93 80.34 9.08
C SER A 98 51.35 80.23 10.51
N ALA A 99 50.08 79.86 10.66
CA ALA A 99 49.43 79.76 11.96
C ALA A 99 50.05 78.63 12.78
N THR A 100 50.81 79.04 13.80
CA THR A 100 51.43 78.18 14.82
C THR A 100 50.44 77.75 15.91
N SER A 101 49.14 78.04 15.78
CA SER A 101 48.15 77.83 16.83
C SER A 101 46.82 77.34 16.25
N ALA A 102 46.28 76.27 16.82
CA ALA A 102 45.09 75.59 16.33
C ALA A 102 43.79 76.44 16.42
N ASP A 103 43.70 77.39 17.36
CA ASP A 103 42.59 78.36 17.44
C ASP A 103 42.44 79.21 16.17
N ARG A 104 43.56 79.72 15.64
CA ARG A 104 43.56 80.56 14.43
C ARG A 104 43.16 79.76 13.19
N LEU A 105 43.40 78.45 13.19
CA LEU A 105 42.98 77.56 12.11
C LEU A 105 41.46 77.37 12.12
N LEU A 106 40.84 77.21 13.29
CA LEU A 106 39.38 77.13 13.43
C LEU A 106 38.68 78.41 12.97
N ASP A 107 39.23 79.58 13.30
CA ASP A 107 38.66 80.87 12.91
C ASP A 107 38.79 81.16 11.40
N SER A 108 39.82 80.60 10.75
CA SER A 108 40.03 80.73 9.30
C SER A 108 39.09 79.90 8.45
N LEU A 109 38.30 78.99 9.05
CA LEU A 109 37.40 78.11 8.31
C LEU A 109 36.06 78.80 7.97
N PRO A 110 35.61 78.76 6.70
CA PRO A 110 34.29 79.21 6.27
C PRO A 110 33.15 78.62 7.10
N SER A 111 32.09 79.39 7.33
CA SER A 111 30.92 78.98 8.14
C SER A 111 30.21 77.73 7.60
N SER A 112 30.25 77.49 6.29
CA SER A 112 29.72 76.29 5.63
C SER A 112 30.48 75.01 6.00
N LEU A 113 31.76 75.12 6.38
CA LEU A 113 32.64 73.98 6.69
C LEU A 113 32.68 73.64 8.19
N ARG A 114 32.07 74.47 9.05
CA ARG A 114 32.06 74.27 10.52
C ARG A 114 31.30 73.02 11.01
N ARG A 115 30.54 72.37 10.12
CA ARG A 115 29.78 71.13 10.39
C ARG A 115 30.42 69.87 9.78
N THR A 116 31.65 69.97 9.28
CA THR A 116 32.37 68.86 8.66
C THR A 116 33.23 68.12 9.68
N ALA A 117 33.58 66.86 9.39
CA ALA A 117 34.38 66.02 10.29
C ALA A 117 35.74 66.66 10.64
N ILE A 118 36.38 67.37 9.70
CA ILE A 118 37.65 68.05 9.95
C ILE A 118 37.49 69.25 10.91
N ALA A 119 36.39 69.99 10.82
CA ALA A 119 36.12 71.12 11.70
C ALA A 119 35.73 70.68 13.12
N GLU A 120 35.00 69.57 13.26
CA GLU A 120 34.73 68.93 14.56
C GLU A 120 36.02 68.43 15.18
N ARG A 121 36.86 67.72 14.41
CA ARG A 121 38.17 67.24 14.86
C ARG A 121 39.10 68.36 15.31
N LEU A 122 39.17 69.46 14.56
CA LEU A 122 39.99 70.63 14.93
C LEU A 122 39.50 71.26 16.23
N ARG A 123 38.18 71.35 16.44
CA ARG A 123 37.59 71.89 17.67
C ARG A 123 37.89 71.01 18.87
N ASP A 124 37.66 69.71 18.77
CA ASP A 124 37.94 68.76 19.86
C ASP A 124 39.43 68.78 20.24
N THR A 125 40.31 68.95 19.25
CA THR A 125 41.76 69.06 19.48
C THR A 125 42.13 70.36 20.21
N VAL A 126 41.51 71.48 19.85
CA VAL A 126 41.72 72.78 20.49
C VAL A 126 41.20 72.78 21.92
N ASP A 127 40.00 72.23 22.14
CA ASP A 127 39.42 72.10 23.47
C ASP A 127 40.32 71.25 24.39
N HIS A 128 40.94 70.19 23.85
CA HIS A 128 41.90 69.37 24.59
C HIS A 128 43.21 70.11 24.92
N LEU A 129 43.72 70.92 23.98
CA LEU A 129 44.92 71.73 24.20
C LEU A 129 44.73 72.86 25.22
N ALA A 130 43.48 73.30 25.47
CA ALA A 130 43.16 74.25 26.52
C ALA A 130 43.32 73.66 27.94
N ILE A 131 43.49 72.33 28.07
CA ILE A 131 43.64 71.64 29.35
C ILE A 131 45.13 71.62 29.76
N PRO A 132 45.52 72.09 30.97
CA PRO A 132 46.92 72.25 31.41
C PRO A 132 47.80 70.99 31.47
N GLN A 133 47.22 69.78 31.36
CA GLN A 133 47.91 68.48 31.45
C GLN A 133 47.85 67.67 30.15
N ALA A 134 47.70 68.33 29.00
CA ALA A 134 47.60 67.68 27.68
C ALA A 134 48.94 67.10 27.16
N SER A 135 49.65 66.30 27.97
CA SER A 135 50.96 65.72 27.63
C SER A 135 50.91 64.62 26.55
N HIS A 136 49.71 64.11 26.20
CA HIS A 136 49.53 63.00 25.26
C HIS A 136 48.52 63.33 24.14
N LEU A 137 48.70 64.46 23.43
CA LEU A 137 47.80 64.83 22.32
C LEU A 137 47.73 63.74 21.23
N SER A 138 48.82 63.05 20.94
CA SER A 138 48.86 61.96 19.95
C SER A 138 47.95 60.79 20.31
N GLU A 139 47.90 60.40 21.59
CA GLU A 139 46.99 59.35 22.09
C GLU A 139 45.54 59.81 22.02
N HIS A 140 45.27 61.07 22.39
CA HIS A 140 43.92 61.63 22.28
C HIS A 140 43.44 61.68 20.82
N LEU A 141 44.29 62.07 19.86
CA LEU A 141 43.96 62.06 18.43
C LEU A 141 43.66 60.65 17.92
N LYS A 142 44.40 59.63 18.39
CA LYS A 142 44.13 58.23 18.05
C LYS A 142 42.79 57.77 18.63
N TYR A 143 42.49 58.10 19.88
CA TYR A 143 41.18 57.83 20.48
C TYR A 143 40.03 58.46 19.69
N LEU A 144 40.18 59.72 19.27
CA LEU A 144 39.18 60.39 18.44
C LEU A 144 39.05 59.72 17.05
N ALA A 145 40.13 59.15 16.49
CA ALA A 145 40.10 58.40 15.24
C ALA A 145 39.31 57.10 15.35
N GLU A 146 39.56 56.32 16.40
CA GLU A 146 38.81 55.10 16.70
C GLU A 146 37.31 55.41 16.89
N LEU A 147 36.98 56.46 17.65
CA LEU A 147 35.60 56.88 17.85
C LEU A 147 34.91 57.31 16.54
N ALA A 148 35.63 58.00 15.66
CA ALA A 148 35.10 58.43 14.36
C ALA A 148 34.86 57.25 13.42
N ALA A 149 35.76 56.25 13.41
CA ALA A 149 35.60 55.03 12.63
C ALA A 149 34.39 54.21 13.10
N GLU A 150 34.19 54.10 14.42
CA GLU A 150 33.04 53.40 14.99
C GLU A 150 31.72 54.13 14.68
N ARG A 151 31.70 55.46 14.77
CA ARG A 151 30.54 56.28 14.33
C ARG A 151 30.24 56.10 12.84
N LEU A 152 31.27 56.06 11.99
CA LEU A 152 31.11 55.81 10.56
C LEU A 152 30.45 54.46 10.33
N HIS A 153 30.96 53.39 10.95
CA HIS A 153 30.40 52.05 10.87
C HIS A 153 28.93 52.02 11.30
N GLY A 154 28.63 52.61 12.47
CA GLY A 154 27.26 52.72 12.99
C GLY A 154 26.31 53.48 12.04
N SER A 155 26.81 54.47 11.31
CA SER A 155 25.99 55.24 10.36
C SER A 155 25.51 54.44 9.14
N TYR A 156 26.14 53.30 8.83
CA TYR A 156 25.71 52.38 7.77
C TYR A 156 24.76 51.29 8.26
N ALA A 157 24.44 51.22 9.55
CA ALA A 157 23.59 50.17 10.11
C ALA A 157 22.25 50.06 9.36
N LEU A 158 21.56 51.17 9.14
CA LEU A 158 20.26 51.18 8.44
C LEU A 158 20.36 50.70 6.99
N VAL A 159 21.37 51.17 6.24
CA VAL A 159 21.58 50.74 4.85
C VAL A 159 21.89 49.25 4.80
N ARG A 160 22.69 48.75 5.74
CA ARG A 160 23.02 47.33 5.87
C ARG A 160 21.79 46.47 6.20
N THR A 161 20.92 46.96 7.08
CA THR A 161 19.63 46.31 7.35
C THR A 161 18.78 46.20 6.08
N VAL A 162 18.73 47.26 5.26
CA VAL A 162 18.03 47.22 3.96
C VAL A 162 18.69 46.22 3.00
N CYS A 163 20.02 46.20 2.91
CA CYS A 163 20.77 45.24 2.08
C CYS A 163 20.51 43.79 2.51
N TRP A 164 20.31 43.50 3.80
CA TRP A 164 19.95 42.16 4.28
C TRP A 164 18.48 41.82 4.07
N ALA A 165 17.58 42.80 4.16
CA ALA A 165 16.14 42.58 4.00
C ALA A 165 15.76 42.19 2.56
N ILE A 166 16.41 42.78 1.55
CA ILE A 166 16.11 42.54 0.13
C ILE A 166 16.25 41.04 -0.26
N PRO A 167 17.37 40.35 0.01
CA PRO A 167 17.49 38.91 -0.27
C PRO A 167 16.51 38.03 0.51
N ILE A 168 16.22 38.39 1.78
CA ILE A 168 15.25 37.66 2.61
C ILE A 168 13.84 37.75 2.00
N LEU A 169 13.45 38.92 1.49
CA LEU A 169 12.19 39.09 0.75
C LEU A 169 12.18 38.31 -0.58
N GLY A 170 13.30 38.26 -1.29
CA GLY A 170 13.46 37.40 -2.47
C GLY A 170 13.22 35.93 -2.15
N PHE A 171 13.87 35.43 -1.09
CA PHE A 171 13.68 34.06 -0.60
C PHE A 171 12.22 33.79 -0.19
N LEU A 172 11.58 34.73 0.51
CA LEU A 172 10.15 34.65 0.83
C LEU A 172 9.29 34.56 -0.43
N GLY A 173 9.66 35.26 -1.50
CA GLY A 173 9.03 35.16 -2.81
C GLY A 173 9.09 33.76 -3.41
N THR A 174 10.27 33.11 -3.36
CA THR A 174 10.40 31.70 -3.75
C THR A 174 9.50 30.77 -2.94
N VAL A 175 9.51 30.90 -1.61
CA VAL A 175 8.71 30.03 -0.72
C VAL A 175 7.22 30.18 -1.04
N MET A 176 6.74 31.41 -1.20
CA MET A 176 5.35 31.69 -1.56
C MET A 176 5.00 31.14 -2.95
N GLY A 177 5.82 31.40 -3.97
CA GLY A 177 5.55 30.96 -5.34
C GLY A 177 5.54 29.44 -5.49
N ILE A 178 6.46 28.73 -4.82
CA ILE A 178 6.47 27.26 -4.79
C ILE A 178 5.25 26.72 -4.01
N THR A 179 4.87 27.35 -2.91
CA THR A 179 3.68 26.95 -2.13
C THR A 179 2.41 27.06 -2.98
N ILE A 180 2.25 28.17 -3.72
CA ILE A 180 1.13 28.36 -4.65
C ILE A 180 1.17 27.31 -5.77
N ALA A 181 2.36 27.06 -6.34
CA ALA A 181 2.52 26.06 -7.40
C ALA A 181 2.11 24.66 -6.92
N ILE A 182 2.49 24.24 -5.71
CA ILE A 182 2.12 22.94 -5.14
C ILE A 182 0.63 22.88 -4.79
N ALA A 183 0.07 23.96 -4.24
CA ALA A 183 -1.34 24.00 -3.84
C ALA A 183 -2.31 23.81 -5.02
N ASN A 184 -1.89 24.19 -6.23
CA ASN A 184 -2.69 24.07 -7.46
C ASN A 184 -2.44 22.77 -8.23
N ILE A 185 -1.71 21.79 -7.68
CA ILE A 185 -1.54 20.48 -8.30
C ILE A 185 -2.80 19.65 -8.04
N ASP A 186 -3.68 19.57 -9.03
CA ASP A 186 -4.78 18.61 -9.06
C ASP A 186 -4.31 17.29 -9.70
N PRO A 187 -4.22 16.17 -8.94
CA PRO A 187 -3.76 14.89 -9.47
C PRO A 187 -4.71 14.26 -10.49
N GLU A 188 -5.98 14.68 -10.56
CA GLU A 188 -6.97 14.15 -11.50
C GLU A 188 -6.99 14.92 -12.84
N GLN A 189 -6.49 16.17 -12.87
CA GLN A 189 -6.49 17.06 -14.05
C GLN A 189 -5.12 17.69 -14.34
N LEU A 190 -4.08 16.85 -14.42
CA LEU A 190 -2.69 17.25 -14.69
C LEU A 190 -2.54 18.18 -15.92
N SER A 191 -3.34 18.01 -16.96
CA SER A 191 -3.26 18.84 -18.18
C SER A 191 -3.70 20.29 -17.95
N GLY A 192 -4.66 20.52 -17.05
CA GLY A 192 -5.18 21.85 -16.71
C GLY A 192 -4.35 22.56 -15.63
N SER A 193 -3.81 21.81 -14.68
CA SER A 193 -3.04 22.35 -13.55
C SER A 193 -1.61 22.79 -13.92
N LEU A 194 -1.03 22.29 -15.03
CA LEU A 194 0.33 22.67 -15.47
C LEU A 194 0.50 24.18 -15.70
N GLY A 195 -0.52 24.87 -16.20
CA GLY A 195 -0.48 26.33 -16.41
C GLY A 195 -0.39 27.11 -15.09
N GLU A 196 -1.13 26.68 -14.08
CA GLU A 196 -1.15 27.33 -12.76
C GLU A 196 0.13 27.02 -11.97
N VAL A 197 0.63 25.79 -12.06
CA VAL A 197 1.91 25.36 -11.48
C VAL A 197 3.07 26.16 -12.08
N THR A 198 3.10 26.32 -13.41
CA THR A 198 4.14 27.12 -14.10
C THR A 198 4.05 28.60 -13.76
N GLY A 199 2.86 29.14 -13.54
CA GLY A 199 2.66 30.50 -13.04
C GLY A 199 3.23 30.72 -11.63
N GLY A 200 2.91 29.83 -10.68
CA GLY A 200 3.46 29.91 -9.31
C GLY A 200 4.99 29.78 -9.28
N LEU A 201 5.54 28.89 -10.11
CA LEU A 201 6.98 28.72 -10.25
C LEU A 201 7.66 29.93 -10.91
N ALA A 202 7.01 30.57 -11.89
CA ALA A 202 7.51 31.80 -12.49
C ALA A 202 7.61 32.93 -11.45
N VAL A 203 6.57 33.12 -10.61
CA VAL A 203 6.60 34.11 -9.52
C VAL A 203 7.74 33.82 -8.54
N ALA A 204 7.97 32.56 -8.18
CA ALA A 204 9.07 32.17 -7.30
C ALA A 204 10.43 32.60 -7.87
N PHE A 205 10.70 32.28 -9.14
CA PHE A 205 11.97 32.61 -9.77
C PHE A 205 12.14 34.11 -10.04
N ASP A 206 11.08 34.80 -10.47
CA ASP A 206 11.15 36.21 -10.83
C ASP A 206 11.42 37.10 -9.61
N THR A 207 10.71 36.84 -8.50
CA THR A 207 10.90 37.55 -7.22
C THR A 207 12.32 37.40 -6.67
N THR A 208 12.90 36.20 -6.78
CA THR A 208 14.27 35.93 -6.33
C THR A 208 15.31 36.59 -7.24
N ALA A 209 15.15 36.45 -8.55
CA ALA A 209 16.06 37.05 -9.52
C ALA A 209 16.11 38.57 -9.38
N LEU A 210 14.95 39.23 -9.22
CA LEU A 210 14.86 40.67 -8.97
C LEU A 210 15.58 41.05 -7.68
N ALA A 211 15.27 40.37 -6.57
CA ALA A 211 15.84 40.68 -5.27
C ALA A 211 17.37 40.57 -5.27
N LEU A 212 17.92 39.51 -5.87
CA LEU A 212 19.37 39.33 -5.97
C LEU A 212 20.01 40.41 -6.85
N ALA A 213 19.39 40.74 -7.99
CA ALA A 213 19.90 41.78 -8.88
C ALA A 213 19.95 43.15 -8.20
N LEU A 214 18.85 43.57 -7.55
CA LEU A 214 18.78 44.84 -6.82
C LEU A 214 19.71 44.86 -5.60
N SER A 215 19.78 43.75 -4.87
CA SER A 215 20.69 43.62 -3.72
C SER A 215 22.14 43.73 -4.14
N LEU A 216 22.55 43.13 -5.25
CA LEU A 216 23.93 43.19 -5.74
C LEU A 216 24.35 44.64 -6.04
N VAL A 217 23.49 45.39 -6.73
CA VAL A 217 23.72 46.81 -7.03
C VAL A 217 23.84 47.61 -5.74
N LEU A 218 22.93 47.40 -4.78
CA LEU A 218 22.93 48.15 -3.53
C LEU A 218 24.13 47.84 -2.63
N VAL A 219 24.54 46.57 -2.55
CA VAL A 219 25.74 46.14 -1.80
C VAL A 219 26.99 46.76 -2.40
N PHE A 220 27.13 46.75 -3.74
CA PHE A 220 28.28 47.36 -4.41
C PHE A 220 28.33 48.88 -4.21
N ALA A 221 27.18 49.55 -4.33
CA ALA A 221 27.06 50.98 -4.06
C ALA A 221 27.42 51.32 -2.60
N THR A 222 26.96 50.50 -1.65
CA THR A 222 27.29 50.65 -0.23
C THR A 222 28.80 50.53 -0.02
N PHE A 223 29.42 49.48 -0.55
CA PHE A 223 30.86 49.27 -0.45
C PHE A 223 31.67 50.44 -1.03
N ALA A 224 31.29 50.94 -2.21
CA ALA A 224 31.98 52.04 -2.87
C ALA A 224 31.94 53.33 -2.02
N ILE A 225 30.78 53.67 -1.46
CA ILE A 225 30.61 54.90 -0.67
C ILE A 225 31.25 54.74 0.71
N GLU A 226 31.08 53.59 1.38
CA GLU A 226 31.71 53.31 2.69
C GLU A 226 33.24 53.36 2.59
N ARG A 227 33.82 52.75 1.54
CA ARG A 227 35.26 52.84 1.27
C ARG A 227 35.72 54.27 0.98
N ALA A 228 34.90 55.05 0.27
CA ALA A 228 35.25 56.42 -0.06
C ALA A 228 35.14 57.37 1.15
N GLU A 229 34.17 57.17 2.05
CA GLU A 229 34.07 57.86 3.35
C GLU A 229 35.21 57.47 4.29
N GLN A 230 35.55 56.17 4.39
CA GLN A 230 36.69 55.72 5.19
C GLN A 230 37.98 56.36 4.71
N SER A 231 38.23 56.40 3.40
CA SER A 231 39.41 57.06 2.84
C SER A 231 39.48 58.54 3.24
N VAL A 232 38.35 59.26 3.22
CA VAL A 232 38.31 60.67 3.66
C VAL A 232 38.64 60.79 5.14
N LEU A 233 38.14 59.90 5.99
CA LEU A 233 38.45 59.89 7.42
C LEU A 233 39.94 59.62 7.67
N ASP A 234 40.54 58.69 6.94
CA ASP A 234 41.99 58.39 7.02
C ASP A 234 42.83 59.62 6.62
N HIS A 235 42.39 60.39 5.62
CA HIS A 235 43.04 61.66 5.24
C HIS A 235 42.94 62.70 6.37
N VAL A 236 41.77 62.83 7.02
CA VAL A 236 41.60 63.73 8.18
C VAL A 236 42.53 63.32 9.33
N GLU A 237 42.66 62.02 9.60
CA GLU A 237 43.57 61.50 10.63
C GLU A 237 45.03 61.81 10.28
N ALA A 238 45.46 61.51 9.06
CA ALA A 238 46.82 61.80 8.60
C ALA A 238 47.13 63.31 8.67
N PHE A 239 46.17 64.15 8.30
CA PHE A 239 46.28 65.61 8.41
C PHE A 239 46.44 66.05 9.87
N ALA A 240 45.57 65.57 10.77
CA ALA A 240 45.61 65.90 12.19
C ALA A 240 46.94 65.46 12.83
N MET A 241 47.40 64.24 12.56
CA MET A 241 48.65 63.72 13.11
C MET A 241 49.87 64.51 12.60
N ARG A 242 49.91 64.88 11.32
CA ARG A 242 51.05 65.61 10.73
C ARG A 242 51.13 67.07 11.16
N ARG A 243 49.99 67.73 11.38
CA ARG A 243 49.94 69.19 11.61
C ARG A 243 49.61 69.58 13.04
N LEU A 244 48.76 68.82 13.74
CA LEU A 244 48.32 69.16 15.10
C LEU A 244 49.21 68.53 16.17
N ALA A 245 49.70 67.30 15.97
CA ALA A 245 50.56 66.64 16.96
C ALA A 245 51.86 67.43 17.28
N PRO A 246 52.56 68.04 16.30
CA PRO A 246 53.76 68.83 16.58
C PRO A 246 53.48 70.10 17.41
N LEU A 247 52.27 70.65 17.35
CA LEU A 247 51.90 71.86 18.10
C LEU A 247 51.85 71.62 19.62
N ALA A 248 51.62 70.38 20.05
CA ALA A 248 51.66 70.00 21.47
C ALA A 248 53.08 69.83 22.03
N SER A 249 54.06 69.50 21.18
CA SER A 249 55.45 69.23 21.61
C SER A 249 56.31 70.46 21.95
N VAL A 250 55.74 71.68 21.90
CA VAL A 250 56.49 72.95 22.08
C VAL A 250 56.65 73.34 23.56
N VAL A 251 56.11 72.58 24.52
CA VAL A 251 56.37 72.84 25.94
C VAL A 251 57.75 72.25 26.31
N PRO A 252 58.76 73.05 26.67
CA PRO A 252 60.08 72.54 27.01
C PRO A 252 59.96 71.67 28.26
N ALA A 253 60.19 70.36 28.08
CA ALA A 253 60.14 69.38 29.15
C ALA A 253 61.17 69.73 30.24
N SER A 254 60.71 69.83 31.49
CA SER A 254 61.60 70.00 32.64
C SER A 254 62.58 68.82 32.72
N PRO A 255 63.77 68.98 33.33
CA PRO A 255 64.71 67.88 33.53
C PRO A 255 64.10 66.67 34.24
N LEU A 256 63.06 66.92 35.04
CA LEU A 256 62.29 65.92 35.78
C LEU A 256 61.33 65.15 34.87
N ALA A 257 60.67 65.83 33.93
CA ALA A 257 59.83 65.19 32.91
C ALA A 257 60.64 64.33 31.93
N GLN A 258 61.88 64.73 31.61
CA GLN A 258 62.78 63.90 30.79
C GLN A 258 63.22 62.64 31.52
N ALA A 259 63.52 62.73 32.82
CA ALA A 259 63.84 61.58 33.66
C ALA A 259 62.64 60.62 33.81
N GLU A 260 61.43 61.16 33.93
CA GLU A 260 60.19 60.38 33.97
C GLU A 260 59.94 59.63 32.65
N VAL A 261 60.10 60.30 31.50
CA VAL A 261 59.98 59.67 30.18
C VAL A 261 61.05 58.58 29.98
N GLN A 262 62.28 58.81 30.45
CA GLN A 262 63.34 57.81 30.36
C GLN A 262 63.06 56.58 31.24
N ALA A 263 62.58 56.78 32.47
CA ALA A 263 62.17 55.70 33.36
C ALA A 263 60.95 54.93 32.81
N ALA A 264 59.99 55.63 32.20
CA ALA A 264 58.84 55.01 31.54
C ALA A 264 59.28 54.14 30.35
N ASN A 265 60.21 54.62 29.53
CA ASN A 265 60.75 53.84 28.40
C ASN A 265 61.48 52.56 28.88
N GLU A 266 62.28 52.66 29.96
CA GLU A 266 62.94 51.48 30.53
C GLU A 266 61.93 50.47 31.10
N LEU A 267 60.86 50.95 31.75
CA LEU A 267 59.78 50.09 32.24
C LEU A 267 59.07 49.38 31.09
N VAL A 268 58.78 50.10 30.00
CA VAL A 268 58.15 49.54 28.80
C VAL A 268 59.04 48.44 28.19
N GLU A 269 60.34 48.67 28.05
CA GLU A 269 61.28 47.68 27.50
C GLU A 269 61.38 46.40 28.36
N ARG A 270 61.42 46.57 29.69
CA ARG A 270 61.40 45.42 30.62
C ARG A 270 60.08 44.67 30.55
N THR A 271 58.97 45.39 30.41
CA THR A 271 57.64 44.80 30.29
C THR A 271 57.49 44.04 28.97
N ASP A 272 57.98 44.59 27.86
CA ASP A 272 58.01 43.91 26.55
C ASP A 272 58.81 42.60 26.62
N THR A 273 59.97 42.63 27.28
CA THR A 273 60.79 41.43 27.50
C THR A 273 60.03 40.36 28.31
N LEU A 274 59.35 40.76 29.39
CA LEU A 274 58.54 39.85 30.20
C LEU A 274 57.36 39.28 29.41
N ILE A 275 56.65 40.11 28.64
CA ILE A 275 55.54 39.70 27.78
C ILE A 275 56.04 38.68 26.73
N ARG A 276 57.21 38.91 26.13
CA ARG A 276 57.80 37.97 25.17
C ARG A 276 58.11 36.62 25.82
N CYS A 277 58.80 36.62 26.96
CA CYS A 277 59.10 35.39 27.70
C CYS A 277 57.82 34.65 28.13
N GLN A 278 56.80 35.39 28.59
CA GLN A 278 55.50 34.81 28.92
C GLN A 278 54.85 34.21 27.68
N THR A 279 54.84 34.91 26.55
CA THR A 279 54.25 34.43 25.29
C THR A 279 54.92 33.14 24.83
N GLU A 280 56.25 33.05 24.89
CA GLU A 280 57.01 31.84 24.56
C GLU A 280 56.65 30.67 25.50
N ALA A 281 56.54 30.93 26.80
CA ALA A 281 56.14 29.91 27.77
C ALA A 281 54.70 29.41 27.52
N TRP A 282 53.78 30.33 27.20
CA TRP A 282 52.40 29.99 26.84
C TRP A 282 52.32 29.20 25.53
N GLN A 283 53.07 29.59 24.50
CA GLN A 283 53.15 28.83 23.25
C GLN A 283 53.68 27.41 23.50
N GLY A 284 54.72 27.26 24.31
CA GLY A 284 55.24 25.94 24.70
C GLY A 284 54.21 25.11 25.48
N ALA A 285 53.48 25.72 26.41
CA ALA A 285 52.43 25.05 27.17
C ALA A 285 51.27 24.59 26.28
N ILE A 286 50.79 25.45 25.37
CA ILE A 286 49.72 25.13 24.41
C ILE A 286 50.16 24.00 23.47
N GLU A 287 51.37 24.06 22.95
CA GLU A 287 51.89 23.03 22.05
C GLU A 287 52.03 21.67 22.77
N SER A 288 52.46 21.68 24.04
CA SER A 288 52.50 20.46 24.87
C SER A 288 51.10 19.89 25.13
N MET A 289 50.10 20.75 25.31
CA MET A 289 48.71 20.35 25.52
C MET A 289 48.12 19.80 24.22
N ARG A 290 48.37 20.46 23.08
CA ARG A 290 47.97 20.01 21.75
C ARG A 290 48.52 18.61 21.44
N ARG A 291 49.80 18.37 21.74
CA ARG A 291 50.44 17.06 21.55
C ARG A 291 49.81 15.97 22.41
N ARG A 292 49.64 16.22 23.71
CA ARG A 292 48.96 15.30 24.64
C ARG A 292 47.52 15.01 24.22
N TRP A 293 46.79 16.03 23.78
CA TRP A 293 45.43 15.87 23.26
C TRP A 293 45.39 15.00 22.00
N ALA A 294 46.31 15.22 21.05
CA ALA A 294 46.40 14.42 19.84
C ALA A 294 46.71 12.95 20.16
N GLU A 295 47.67 12.68 21.05
CA GLU A 295 47.99 11.34 21.53
C GLU A 295 46.78 10.67 22.20
N THR A 296 46.09 11.39 23.09
CA THR A 296 44.89 10.91 23.77
C THR A 296 43.78 10.55 22.79
N ILE A 297 43.53 11.39 21.77
CA ILE A 297 42.50 11.13 20.75
C ILE A 297 42.83 9.85 19.97
N VAL A 298 44.09 9.66 19.59
CA VAL A 298 44.53 8.46 18.86
C VAL A 298 44.33 7.20 19.71
N GLU A 299 44.68 7.26 21.00
CA GLU A 299 44.47 6.14 21.92
C GLU A 299 42.98 5.84 22.13
N GLN A 300 42.15 6.86 22.36
CA GLN A 300 40.71 6.71 22.51
C GLN A 300 40.04 6.18 21.25
N GLN A 301 40.47 6.62 20.06
CA GLN A 301 39.99 6.10 18.79
C GLN A 301 40.34 4.61 18.62
N GLY A 302 41.54 4.21 19.05
CA GLY A 302 41.98 2.81 19.08
C GLY A 302 41.08 1.94 19.96
N GLN A 303 40.86 2.36 21.20
CA GLN A 303 40.00 1.66 22.18
C GLN A 303 38.54 1.59 21.70
N LEU A 304 37.99 2.68 21.15
CA LEU A 304 36.64 2.69 20.61
C LEU A 304 36.50 1.74 19.41
N ARG A 305 37.47 1.72 18.50
CA ARG A 305 37.46 0.80 17.36
C ARG A 305 37.49 -0.65 17.80
N GLU A 306 38.33 -0.98 18.78
CA GLU A 306 38.44 -2.34 19.31
C GLU A 306 37.16 -2.79 20.00
N THR A 307 36.60 -1.96 20.88
CA THR A 307 35.33 -2.24 21.58
C THR A 307 34.15 -2.37 20.61
N LEU A 308 34.04 -1.50 19.60
CA LEU A 308 33.01 -1.62 18.56
C LEU A 308 33.18 -2.89 17.72
N THR A 309 34.41 -3.21 17.31
CA THR A 309 34.67 -4.41 16.49
C THR A 309 34.35 -5.68 17.29
N ALA A 310 34.78 -5.75 18.54
CA ALA A 310 34.48 -6.88 19.42
C ALA A 310 32.99 -6.99 19.73
N GLY A 311 32.34 -5.87 20.08
CA GLY A 311 30.91 -5.83 20.39
C GLY A 311 30.04 -6.20 19.20
N MET A 312 30.31 -5.65 18.02
CA MET A 312 29.62 -5.97 16.76
C MET A 312 29.85 -7.42 16.35
N GLY A 313 31.09 -7.93 16.51
CA GLY A 313 31.41 -9.33 16.24
C GLY A 313 30.61 -10.29 17.13
N MET A 314 30.49 -9.98 18.42
CA MET A 314 29.72 -10.76 19.39
C MET A 314 28.21 -10.71 19.08
N THR A 315 27.65 -9.53 18.80
CA THR A 315 26.23 -9.42 18.44
C THR A 315 25.89 -10.11 17.12
N LEU A 316 26.74 -10.03 16.10
CA LEU A 316 26.54 -10.76 14.85
C LEU A 316 26.63 -12.28 15.06
N ALA A 317 27.53 -12.75 15.91
CA ALA A 317 27.62 -14.16 16.27
C ALA A 317 26.35 -14.64 17.01
N ASP A 318 25.87 -13.87 17.99
CA ASP A 318 24.64 -14.18 18.73
C ASP A 318 23.42 -14.20 17.80
N HIS A 319 23.31 -13.24 16.88
CA HIS A 319 22.24 -13.22 15.89
C HIS A 319 22.33 -14.40 14.93
N ALA A 320 23.54 -14.78 14.48
CA ALA A 320 23.73 -15.93 13.60
C ALA A 320 23.30 -17.25 14.29
N GLU A 321 23.63 -17.42 15.57
CA GLU A 321 23.19 -18.58 16.34
C GLU A 321 21.67 -18.54 16.58
N GLY A 322 21.10 -17.38 16.90
CA GLY A 322 19.65 -17.20 17.04
C GLY A 322 18.88 -17.55 15.77
N LEU A 323 19.37 -17.10 14.61
CA LEU A 323 18.81 -17.44 13.29
C LEU A 323 18.90 -18.94 12.99
N LYS A 324 20.02 -19.57 13.35
CA LYS A 324 20.22 -21.01 13.19
C LYS A 324 19.24 -21.81 14.06
N VAL A 325 19.08 -21.43 15.33
CA VAL A 325 18.10 -22.05 16.24
C VAL A 325 16.67 -21.87 15.71
N ALA A 326 16.31 -20.67 15.24
CA ALA A 326 15.00 -20.41 14.67
C ALA A 326 14.75 -21.23 13.40
N ARG A 327 15.74 -21.32 12.51
CA ARG A 327 15.69 -22.15 11.29
C ARG A 327 15.50 -23.61 11.64
N ASP A 328 16.28 -24.14 12.58
CA ASP A 328 16.22 -25.55 12.95
C ASP A 328 14.86 -25.86 13.63
N GLY A 329 14.34 -24.94 14.43
CA GLY A 329 12.98 -25.02 14.97
C GLY A 329 11.88 -25.03 13.91
N LEU A 330 11.99 -24.19 12.88
CA LEU A 330 11.06 -24.16 11.74
C LEU A 330 11.10 -25.50 10.97
N VAL A 331 12.29 -26.01 10.66
CA VAL A 331 12.45 -27.29 9.96
C VAL A 331 11.82 -28.43 10.76
N LEU A 332 12.02 -28.45 12.06
CA LEU A 332 11.44 -29.47 12.94
C LEU A 332 9.91 -29.37 12.99
N ALA A 333 9.36 -28.16 13.08
CA ALA A 333 7.92 -27.93 13.05
C ALA A 333 7.27 -28.33 11.71
N VAL A 334 7.91 -27.99 10.59
CA VAL A 334 7.45 -28.39 9.24
C VAL A 334 7.47 -29.91 9.11
N THR A 335 8.57 -30.56 9.51
CA THR A 335 8.67 -32.03 9.47
C THR A 335 7.59 -32.70 10.30
N ALA A 336 7.36 -32.22 11.53
CA ALA A 336 6.32 -32.76 12.40
C ALA A 336 4.91 -32.55 11.85
N CYS A 337 4.66 -31.43 11.15
CA CYS A 337 3.39 -31.16 10.49
C CYS A 337 3.16 -32.12 9.32
N THR A 338 4.19 -32.31 8.48
CA THR A 338 4.15 -33.25 7.36
C THR A 338 3.91 -34.69 7.83
N ASP A 339 4.64 -35.14 8.86
CA ASP A 339 4.43 -36.47 9.46
C ASP A 339 3.00 -36.65 9.98
N ARG A 340 2.42 -35.60 10.58
CA ARG A 340 1.04 -35.63 11.07
C ARG A 340 0.05 -35.72 9.90
N LEU A 341 0.26 -34.94 8.84
CA LEU A 341 -0.53 -34.98 7.61
C LEU A 341 -0.49 -36.38 6.98
N ASP A 342 0.71 -36.96 6.83
CA ASP A 342 0.88 -38.31 6.27
C ASP A 342 0.13 -39.36 7.08
N ARG A 343 0.19 -39.29 8.42
CA ARG A 343 -0.59 -40.20 9.29
C ARG A 343 -2.08 -40.04 9.08
N THR A 344 -2.59 -38.80 9.06
CA THR A 344 -4.03 -38.54 8.86
C THR A 344 -4.51 -38.98 7.48
N LEU A 345 -3.72 -38.78 6.42
CA LEU A 345 -4.02 -39.25 5.07
C LEU A 345 -4.03 -40.77 5.02
N ALA A 346 -3.04 -41.43 5.63
CA ALA A 346 -2.99 -42.89 5.71
C ALA A 346 -4.19 -43.47 6.45
N GLU A 347 -4.60 -42.87 7.56
CA GLU A 347 -5.81 -43.26 8.31
C GLU A 347 -7.07 -43.09 7.48
N THR A 348 -7.23 -41.94 6.81
CA THR A 348 -8.39 -41.67 5.94
C THR A 348 -8.47 -42.65 4.78
N ASN A 349 -7.33 -42.99 4.18
CA ASN A 349 -7.26 -43.96 3.09
C ASN A 349 -7.58 -45.38 3.57
N ARG A 350 -7.10 -45.79 4.75
CA ARG A 350 -7.46 -47.09 5.34
C ARG A 350 -8.96 -47.16 5.63
N GLU A 351 -9.55 -46.09 6.15
CA GLU A 351 -10.99 -46.04 6.41
C GLU A 351 -11.81 -46.11 5.13
N ARG A 352 -11.41 -45.38 4.08
CA ARG A 352 -12.00 -45.51 2.74
C ARG A 352 -11.91 -46.93 2.19
N ALA A 353 -10.76 -47.60 2.34
CA ALA A 353 -10.60 -48.98 1.90
C ALA A 353 -11.56 -49.92 2.63
N ARG A 354 -11.69 -49.78 3.95
CA ARG A 354 -12.67 -50.56 4.75
C ARG A 354 -14.10 -50.30 4.31
N GLN A 355 -14.48 -49.06 4.04
CA GLN A 355 -15.82 -48.71 3.56
C GLN A 355 -16.11 -49.32 2.18
N LEU A 356 -15.14 -49.30 1.27
CA LEU A 356 -15.25 -49.94 -0.05
C LEU A 356 -15.36 -51.46 0.08
N GLU A 357 -14.58 -52.09 0.96
CA GLU A 357 -14.67 -53.52 1.23
C GLU A 357 -16.04 -53.89 1.82
N ALA A 358 -16.51 -53.16 2.82
CA ALA A 358 -17.82 -53.35 3.43
C ALA A 358 -18.95 -53.20 2.40
N PHE A 359 -18.93 -52.12 1.60
CA PHE A 359 -19.88 -51.91 0.51
C PHE A 359 -19.84 -53.05 -0.52
N SER A 360 -18.65 -53.54 -0.88
CA SER A 360 -18.50 -54.68 -1.79
C SER A 360 -19.03 -55.99 -1.19
N SER A 361 -18.95 -56.15 0.13
CA SER A 361 -19.47 -57.28 0.87
C SER A 361 -21.00 -57.23 0.92
N ASP A 362 -21.57 -56.06 1.18
CA ASP A 362 -23.01 -55.83 1.16
C ASP A 362 -23.59 -56.09 -0.23
N LEU A 363 -22.95 -55.60 -1.30
CA LEU A 363 -23.36 -55.90 -2.67
C LEU A 363 -23.29 -57.41 -2.98
N ARG A 364 -22.27 -58.12 -2.48
CA ARG A 364 -22.19 -59.58 -2.63
C ARG A 364 -23.31 -60.28 -1.86
N GLY A 365 -23.60 -59.86 -0.64
CA GLY A 365 -24.72 -60.40 0.15
C GLY A 365 -26.07 -60.18 -0.53
N LEU A 366 -26.31 -58.97 -1.08
CA LEU A 366 -27.51 -58.67 -1.86
C LEU A 366 -27.59 -59.54 -3.12
N TRP A 367 -26.48 -59.72 -3.83
CA TRP A 367 -26.43 -60.57 -5.02
C TRP A 367 -26.71 -62.04 -4.71
N ASP A 368 -26.11 -62.59 -3.65
CA ASP A 368 -26.35 -63.98 -3.25
C ASP A 368 -27.78 -64.18 -2.75
N THR A 369 -28.37 -63.20 -2.06
CA THR A 369 -29.79 -63.22 -1.67
C THR A 369 -30.69 -63.26 -2.91
N CYS A 370 -30.45 -62.38 -3.89
CA CYS A 370 -31.21 -62.33 -5.13
C CYS A 370 -31.06 -63.63 -5.95
N ARG A 371 -29.87 -64.23 -5.98
CA ARG A 371 -29.64 -65.53 -6.62
C ARG A 371 -30.41 -66.63 -5.90
N GLY A 372 -30.35 -66.66 -4.57
CA GLY A 372 -31.08 -67.62 -3.74
C GLY A 372 -32.59 -67.53 -3.97
N ASP A 373 -33.15 -66.31 -3.97
CA ASP A 373 -34.56 -66.08 -4.27
C ASP A 373 -34.95 -66.57 -5.67
N LEU A 374 -34.07 -66.40 -6.67
CA LEU A 374 -34.30 -66.88 -8.04
C LEU A 374 -34.28 -68.41 -8.13
N ASP A 375 -33.33 -69.05 -7.47
CA ASP A 375 -33.21 -70.51 -7.40
C ASP A 375 -34.44 -71.12 -6.69
N ASP A 376 -34.88 -70.52 -5.59
CA ASP A 376 -36.11 -70.89 -4.86
C ASP A 376 -37.34 -70.80 -5.76
N LEU A 377 -37.44 -69.73 -6.56
CA LEU A 377 -38.54 -69.51 -7.50
C LEU A 377 -38.53 -70.56 -8.62
N GLN A 378 -37.35 -70.89 -9.14
CA GLN A 378 -37.18 -71.95 -10.13
C GLN A 378 -37.54 -73.32 -9.58
N GLU A 379 -37.12 -73.64 -8.36
CA GLU A 379 -37.42 -74.93 -7.73
C GLU A 379 -38.92 -75.07 -7.42
N ARG A 380 -39.58 -74.02 -6.93
CA ARG A 380 -41.05 -73.99 -6.76
C ARG A 380 -41.75 -74.20 -8.10
N HIS A 381 -41.27 -73.58 -9.18
CA HIS A 381 -41.83 -73.76 -10.51
C HIS A 381 -41.64 -75.20 -11.02
N ARG A 382 -40.46 -75.80 -10.80
CA ARG A 382 -40.15 -77.19 -11.14
C ARG A 382 -41.02 -78.18 -10.38
N GLN A 383 -41.22 -77.97 -9.08
CA GLN A 383 -42.09 -78.80 -8.24
C GLN A 383 -43.54 -78.70 -8.69
N SER A 384 -44.05 -77.49 -8.95
CA SER A 384 -45.42 -77.30 -9.47
C SER A 384 -45.63 -78.01 -10.82
N LEU A 385 -44.64 -77.96 -11.72
CA LEU A 385 -44.68 -78.73 -12.98
C LEU A 385 -44.65 -80.24 -12.75
N ALA A 386 -43.81 -80.73 -11.83
CA ALA A 386 -43.73 -82.15 -11.50
C ALA A 386 -45.05 -82.67 -10.90
N ASP A 387 -45.66 -81.90 -10.00
CA ASP A 387 -46.97 -82.21 -9.41
C ASP A 387 -48.07 -82.25 -10.47
N ALA A 388 -48.11 -81.25 -11.37
CA ALA A 388 -49.05 -81.23 -12.49
C ALA A 388 -48.88 -82.44 -13.42
N VAL A 389 -47.64 -82.79 -13.78
CA VAL A 389 -47.35 -83.98 -14.60
C VAL A 389 -47.72 -85.27 -13.87
N SER A 390 -47.48 -85.36 -12.56
CA SER A 390 -47.84 -86.53 -11.77
C SER A 390 -49.36 -86.73 -11.69
N THR A 391 -50.12 -85.63 -11.56
CA THR A 391 -51.58 -85.61 -11.54
C THR A 391 -52.13 -86.07 -12.89
N VAL A 392 -51.62 -85.51 -13.99
CA VAL A 392 -51.97 -85.99 -15.34
C VAL A 392 -51.64 -87.48 -15.51
N GLY A 393 -50.49 -87.92 -14.99
CA GLY A 393 -50.08 -89.32 -15.02
C GLY A 393 -50.96 -90.26 -14.19
N SER A 394 -51.47 -89.83 -13.03
CA SER A 394 -52.44 -90.60 -12.24
C SER A 394 -53.79 -90.71 -12.94
N ASP A 395 -54.26 -89.61 -13.53
CA ASP A 395 -55.53 -89.59 -14.25
C ASP A 395 -55.50 -90.52 -15.46
N LEU A 396 -54.39 -90.51 -16.22
CA LEU A 396 -54.18 -91.43 -17.34
C LEU A 396 -54.15 -92.90 -16.92
N ARG A 397 -53.58 -93.20 -15.74
CA ARG A 397 -53.57 -94.57 -15.19
C ARG A 397 -54.96 -94.99 -14.74
N SER A 398 -55.71 -94.11 -14.07
CA SER A 398 -57.10 -94.37 -13.67
C SER A 398 -57.96 -94.66 -14.89
N TRP A 399 -57.84 -93.82 -15.92
CA TRP A 399 -58.58 -93.98 -17.17
C TRP A 399 -58.24 -95.28 -17.90
N ARG A 400 -56.96 -95.69 -17.87
CA ARG A 400 -56.53 -96.98 -18.44
C ARG A 400 -57.13 -98.18 -17.68
N GLU A 401 -57.30 -98.08 -16.38
CA GLU A 401 -57.90 -99.14 -15.56
C GLU A 401 -59.41 -99.25 -15.79
N GLU A 402 -60.11 -98.12 -15.84
CA GLU A 402 -61.54 -98.06 -16.23
C GLU A 402 -61.78 -98.68 -17.62
N LEU A 403 -60.91 -98.39 -18.59
CA LEU A 403 -60.94 -99.00 -19.92
C LEU A 403 -60.73 -100.53 -19.89
N ARG A 404 -59.85 -101.02 -19.01
CA ARG A 404 -59.63 -102.46 -18.81
C ARG A 404 -60.84 -103.14 -18.21
N GLU A 405 -61.45 -102.52 -17.20
CA GLU A 405 -62.62 -103.04 -16.51
C GLU A 405 -63.83 -103.12 -17.47
N SER A 406 -64.03 -102.08 -18.29
CA SER A 406 -65.01 -102.05 -19.37
C SER A 406 -64.76 -103.14 -20.44
N SER A 407 -63.50 -103.33 -20.84
CA SER A 407 -63.12 -104.40 -21.77
C SER A 407 -63.36 -105.80 -21.19
N ALA A 408 -63.03 -106.02 -19.91
CA ALA A 408 -63.29 -107.27 -19.22
C ALA A 408 -64.80 -107.56 -19.10
N ALA A 409 -65.61 -106.54 -18.80
CA ALA A 409 -67.07 -106.65 -18.79
C ALA A 409 -67.61 -107.06 -20.18
N THR A 410 -67.08 -106.47 -21.25
CA THR A 410 -67.45 -106.78 -22.64
C THR A 410 -67.09 -108.22 -23.03
N ILE A 411 -65.93 -108.72 -22.57
CA ILE A 411 -65.51 -110.11 -22.77
C ILE A 411 -66.43 -111.08 -22.01
N SER A 412 -66.83 -110.74 -20.79
CA SER A 412 -67.76 -111.54 -19.99
C SER A 412 -69.14 -111.64 -20.66
N GLN A 413 -69.66 -110.50 -21.15
CA GLN A 413 -70.90 -110.45 -21.93
C GLN A 413 -70.84 -111.35 -23.17
N ARG A 414 -69.70 -111.36 -23.87
CA ARG A 414 -69.47 -112.23 -25.03
C ARG A 414 -69.49 -113.71 -24.66
N LYS A 415 -68.91 -114.09 -23.50
CA LYS A 415 -68.93 -115.48 -23.01
C LYS A 415 -70.35 -115.97 -22.69
N GLU A 416 -71.18 -115.11 -22.09
CA GLU A 416 -72.57 -115.50 -21.80
C GLU A 416 -73.40 -115.67 -23.08
N LEU A 417 -73.17 -114.84 -24.10
CA LEU A 417 -73.80 -115.02 -25.42
C LEU A 417 -73.42 -116.35 -26.07
N THR A 418 -72.15 -116.78 -25.95
CA THR A 418 -71.71 -118.10 -26.43
C THR A 418 -72.39 -119.25 -25.67
N ARG A 419 -72.57 -119.09 -24.36
CA ARG A 419 -73.26 -120.10 -23.52
C ARG A 419 -74.75 -120.24 -23.86
N GLN A 420 -75.40 -119.13 -24.17
CA GLN A 420 -76.78 -119.12 -24.68
C GLN A 420 -76.88 -119.83 -26.04
N SER A 421 -75.88 -119.64 -26.91
CA SER A 421 -75.79 -120.34 -28.20
C SER A 421 -75.66 -121.85 -28.04
N GLU A 422 -74.86 -122.35 -27.07
CA GLU A 422 -74.68 -123.79 -26.83
C GLU A 422 -75.91 -124.48 -26.24
N LEU A 423 -76.71 -123.76 -25.43
CA LEU A 423 -77.97 -124.29 -24.89
C LEU A 423 -79.05 -124.48 -25.97
N LEU A 424 -79.08 -123.60 -26.98
CA LEU A 424 -80.00 -123.74 -28.12
C LEU A 424 -79.68 -124.97 -28.99
N VAL A 425 -78.40 -125.30 -29.16
CA VAL A 425 -77.98 -126.49 -29.93
C VAL A 425 -78.40 -127.80 -29.23
N ARG A 426 -78.32 -127.85 -27.90
CA ARG A 426 -78.65 -129.04 -27.12
C ARG A 426 -80.16 -129.36 -27.09
N VAL A 427 -81.01 -128.35 -27.24
CA VAL A 427 -82.48 -128.50 -27.35
C VAL A 427 -82.87 -129.00 -28.76
N THR A 428 -82.11 -128.65 -29.79
CA THR A 428 -82.35 -129.14 -31.16
C THR A 428 -81.95 -130.61 -31.37
N GLU A 429 -80.92 -131.11 -30.66
CA GLU A 429 -80.50 -132.53 -30.75
C GLU A 429 -81.48 -133.51 -30.07
N GLN A 430 -82.21 -133.07 -29.04
CA GLN A 430 -83.21 -133.92 -28.35
C GLN A 430 -84.56 -134.03 -29.11
N SER A 431 -84.76 -133.25 -30.18
CA SER A 431 -85.97 -133.30 -31.02
C SER A 431 -85.87 -134.33 -32.16
N ALA A 432 -84.72 -135.00 -32.31
CA ALA A 432 -84.43 -135.97 -33.37
C ALA A 432 -84.57 -137.46 -32.94
N GLU A 433 -85.23 -137.74 -31.80
CA GLU A 433 -85.59 -139.11 -31.40
C GLU A 433 -86.62 -139.80 -32.34
N LEU A 434 -87.49 -139.05 -33.00
CA LEU A 434 -88.87 -139.53 -33.06
C LEU A 434 -89.32 -140.25 -34.34
N VAL A 435 -88.41 -140.56 -35.30
CA VAL A 435 -88.78 -141.19 -36.59
C VAL A 435 -88.38 -142.67 -36.71
N GLN A 436 -87.36 -143.17 -36.00
CA GLN A 436 -86.86 -144.55 -36.24
C GLN A 436 -87.55 -145.66 -35.42
N ILE A 437 -88.36 -145.31 -34.42
CA ILE A 437 -89.09 -146.28 -33.57
C ILE A 437 -90.51 -146.56 -34.09
N GLU A 438 -91.02 -145.76 -35.04
CA GLU A 438 -92.36 -145.90 -35.63
C GLU A 438 -92.47 -147.03 -36.69
N ASP A 439 -91.38 -147.35 -37.40
CA ASP A 439 -91.47 -148.23 -38.60
C ASP A 439 -91.35 -149.75 -38.31
N ARG A 440 -90.87 -150.17 -37.13
CA ARG A 440 -90.75 -151.61 -36.79
C ARG A 440 -91.87 -152.16 -35.91
N LEU A 441 -92.75 -151.30 -35.37
CA LEU A 441 -93.94 -151.72 -34.62
C LEU A 441 -95.12 -152.11 -35.54
N ASN A 442 -95.07 -151.73 -36.82
CA ASN A 442 -96.15 -151.98 -37.81
C ASN A 442 -96.12 -153.40 -38.42
N GLY A 443 -95.03 -154.17 -38.26
CA GLY A 443 -94.92 -155.54 -38.79
C GLY A 443 -95.40 -156.65 -37.85
N ASN A 444 -95.55 -156.37 -36.55
CA ASN A 444 -96.06 -157.34 -35.56
C ASN A 444 -97.59 -157.27 -35.38
N LEU A 445 -98.25 -156.33 -36.05
CA LEU A 445 -99.72 -156.22 -36.15
C LEU A 445 -100.34 -157.15 -37.20
N GLU A 446 -99.65 -158.24 -37.54
CA GLU A 446 -100.23 -159.39 -38.26
C GLU A 446 -99.85 -160.74 -37.61
N SER A 447 -99.40 -160.71 -36.35
CA SER A 447 -99.57 -161.85 -35.46
C SER A 447 -101.02 -161.87 -34.99
N LEU A 448 -101.77 -162.85 -35.50
CA LEU A 448 -102.73 -163.60 -34.70
C LEU A 448 -103.75 -162.74 -33.94
N ARG A 449 -104.71 -162.20 -34.71
CA ARG A 449 -106.09 -162.22 -34.25
C ARG A 449 -106.81 -163.38 -34.95
N ALA A 450 -107.09 -164.38 -34.12
CA ALA A 450 -108.31 -165.19 -34.19
C ALA A 450 -108.39 -166.10 -35.43
N THR A 451 -107.93 -167.35 -35.39
CA THR A 451 -108.18 -168.32 -34.32
C THR A 451 -109.68 -168.49 -34.10
N GLU A 452 -110.11 -169.75 -34.17
CA GLU A 452 -111.31 -170.24 -33.51
C GLU A 452 -112.63 -169.67 -34.05
N THR A 453 -113.17 -170.37 -35.05
CA THR A 453 -114.21 -171.39 -34.86
C THR A 453 -114.86 -171.62 -36.23
N LEU A 454 -114.63 -172.74 -36.91
CA LEU A 454 -114.86 -174.10 -36.41
C LEU A 454 -116.23 -174.17 -35.76
N GLN A 455 -117.26 -174.02 -36.59
CA GLN A 455 -118.46 -174.83 -36.53
C GLN A 455 -119.09 -174.76 -37.91
N GLU A 456 -118.93 -175.85 -38.65
CA GLU A 456 -120.04 -176.78 -38.83
C GLU A 456 -120.96 -176.27 -39.92
N ALA A 457 -120.87 -176.92 -41.07
CA ALA A 457 -121.87 -177.91 -41.37
C ALA A 457 -123.16 -177.20 -41.79
N VAL A 458 -123.32 -177.00 -43.10
CA VAL A 458 -123.98 -178.06 -43.89
C VAL A 458 -125.42 -178.31 -43.40
N HIS A 459 -126.13 -177.26 -43.00
CA HIS A 459 -127.54 -177.16 -43.36
C HIS A 459 -127.66 -176.10 -44.45
N SER A 460 -127.60 -176.56 -45.70
CA SER A 460 -128.81 -176.99 -46.40
C SER A 460 -129.61 -175.76 -46.81
N LEU A 461 -129.58 -175.44 -48.10
CA LEU A 461 -130.69 -175.91 -48.93
C LEU A 461 -132.03 -175.41 -48.41
N THR A 462 -132.21 -174.11 -48.54
CA THR A 462 -133.48 -173.54 -49.02
C THR A 462 -133.10 -172.14 -49.52
N ALA A 463 -132.44 -172.01 -50.67
CA ALA A 463 -133.10 -172.17 -51.95
C ALA A 463 -134.55 -171.69 -51.87
N ALA A 464 -134.85 -170.67 -52.64
CA ALA A 464 -136.16 -170.60 -53.25
C ALA A 464 -137.33 -170.56 -52.25
N ALA A 465 -137.41 -169.50 -51.48
CA ALA A 465 -138.71 -169.09 -50.96
C ALA A 465 -138.71 -167.58 -50.73
N HIS A 466 -139.12 -166.88 -51.79
CA HIS A 466 -139.64 -165.52 -51.76
C HIS A 466 -138.56 -164.42 -51.81
N LEU A 467 -138.15 -163.94 -53.00
CA LEU A 467 -138.99 -163.47 -54.12
C LEU A 467 -140.02 -162.47 -53.56
N LEU A 468 -140.01 -161.24 -54.09
CA LEU A 468 -140.79 -160.05 -53.67
C LEU A 468 -140.01 -159.23 -52.62
N THR A 469 -139.58 -157.99 -52.82
CA THR A 469 -140.08 -156.90 -53.63
C THR A 469 -138.96 -155.84 -53.59
N ALA A 470 -138.37 -155.47 -54.72
CA ALA A 470 -138.71 -154.25 -55.44
C ALA A 470 -138.79 -152.97 -54.58
N ARG A 471 -138.07 -151.95 -55.08
CA ARG A 471 -138.48 -150.54 -55.15
C ARG A 471 -138.29 -149.72 -53.85
N VAL A 472 -137.86 -148.46 -53.84
CA VAL A 472 -137.90 -147.38 -54.83
C VAL A 472 -137.09 -146.22 -54.19
N THR A 473 -136.04 -145.69 -54.84
CA THR A 473 -135.91 -144.30 -55.40
C THR A 473 -136.03 -143.11 -54.42
N PRO A 474 -135.73 -141.86 -54.82
CA PRO A 474 -134.63 -141.36 -55.67
C PRO A 474 -134.06 -139.97 -55.21
N ARG A 475 -133.08 -139.48 -56.01
CA ARG A 475 -132.97 -138.11 -56.57
C ARG A 475 -132.44 -136.91 -55.73
N SER A 476 -131.32 -136.39 -56.26
CA SER A 476 -131.17 -135.09 -56.96
C SER A 476 -130.87 -133.77 -56.22
N ARG A 477 -129.86 -133.10 -56.80
CA ARG A 477 -129.79 -131.69 -57.29
C ARG A 477 -129.62 -130.49 -56.34
N ALA A 478 -128.92 -129.53 -56.95
CA ALA A 478 -128.79 -128.08 -56.73
C ALA A 478 -127.67 -127.65 -55.77
N ALA A 479 -126.78 -126.72 -56.13
CA ALA A 479 -126.76 -125.75 -57.25
C ALA A 479 -125.48 -125.84 -58.09
#